data_AF-A0A0P1FS36-F1
#
_entry.id   AF-A0A0P1FS36-F1
#
_cell.length_a   1.000
_cell.length_b   1.000
_cell.length_c   1.000
_cell.angle_alpha   90.00
_cell.angle_beta   90.00
_cell.angle_gamma   90.00
#
_symmetry.space_group_name_H-M   'P 1'
#
loop_
_entity.id
_entity.type
_entity.pdbx_description
1 polymer ?
#
loop_
_entity_poly.entity_id
_entity_poly.type
_entity_poly.pdbx_seq_one_letter_code
_entity_poly.pdbx_strand_id
1 'polypeptide(L)'
;MTNDLIAKAAMDRRLAEIISPVVEDMGFELVRIRLMSGKTATLQIMAERPEGGIEVDECAKISTAVSAILDVEDPILDQYVLEVSSPGIDRPLTRLKDFETYEGYEVKIETTELIDGQRRFKGVLAGVEGDEVLINLERGDEEVTVGLNFDWLSDAKLVLTDELIKEMLKQRKDAGLINEEEFDEIETDESGSQEDE
;
A
#
# COMPACT_ATOMS: atom_id res chain seq x y z
N MET A 1 -21.09 5.34 4.14
CA MET A 1 -20.79 3.95 4.51
C MET A 1 -19.32 3.95 4.87
N THR A 2 -18.76 2.92 5.50
CA THR A 2 -17.30 2.90 5.71
C THR A 2 -16.71 2.22 4.48
N ASN A 3 -15.85 2.91 3.74
CA ASN A 3 -15.15 2.31 2.62
C ASN A 3 -14.26 1.14 3.11
N ASP A 4 -14.35 0.01 2.40
CA ASP A 4 -13.71 -1.27 2.72
C ASP A 4 -12.36 -1.47 2.01
N LEU A 5 -11.68 -0.41 1.56
CA LEU A 5 -10.41 -0.53 0.84
C LEU A 5 -9.30 -1.20 1.67
N ILE A 6 -9.27 -0.99 3.00
CA ILE A 6 -8.36 -1.70 3.89
C ILE A 6 -8.62 -3.21 3.82
N ALA A 7 -9.88 -3.64 3.77
CA ALA A 7 -10.31 -5.03 3.86
C ALA A 7 -11.55 -5.31 2.99
N LYS A 8 -11.36 -5.87 1.79
CA LYS A 8 -12.43 -5.96 0.78
C LYS A 8 -13.37 -7.14 1.00
N ALA A 9 -12.82 -8.33 1.20
CA ALA A 9 -13.63 -9.53 1.36
C ALA A 9 -14.29 -9.58 2.76
N ALA A 10 -15.39 -10.32 2.89
CA ALA A 10 -16.06 -10.47 4.18
C ALA A 10 -15.14 -11.05 5.27
N MET A 11 -14.27 -12.01 4.89
CA MET A 11 -13.28 -12.55 5.81
C MET A 11 -12.19 -11.51 6.14
N ASP A 12 -11.70 -10.74 5.15
CA ASP A 12 -10.73 -9.66 5.40
C ASP A 12 -11.28 -8.66 6.41
N ARG A 13 -12.56 -8.28 6.32
CA ARG A 13 -13.20 -7.34 7.25
C ARG A 13 -13.24 -7.88 8.67
N ARG A 14 -13.66 -9.14 8.82
CA ARG A 14 -13.64 -9.82 10.12
C ARG A 14 -12.23 -9.87 10.71
N LEU A 15 -11.22 -10.13 9.88
CA LEU A 15 -9.82 -10.11 10.31
C LEU A 15 -9.36 -8.71 10.70
N ALA A 16 -9.76 -7.68 9.96
CA ALA A 16 -9.46 -6.29 10.28
C ALA A 16 -10.06 -5.84 11.62
N GLU A 17 -11.30 -6.26 11.95
CA GLU A 17 -11.91 -5.96 13.25
C GLU A 17 -11.09 -6.51 14.43
N ILE A 18 -10.44 -7.68 14.25
CA ILE A 18 -9.60 -8.31 15.26
C ILE A 18 -8.19 -7.69 15.29
N ILE A 19 -7.62 -7.42 14.12
CA ILE A 19 -6.20 -7.04 13.98
C ILE A 19 -5.98 -5.55 14.18
N SER A 20 -6.90 -4.68 13.74
CA SER A 20 -6.69 -3.22 13.78
C SER A 20 -6.39 -2.71 15.20
N PRO A 21 -7.14 -3.11 16.25
CA PRO A 21 -6.85 -2.66 17.61
C PRO A 21 -5.44 -3.05 18.09
N VAL A 22 -4.95 -4.24 17.71
CA VAL A 22 -3.61 -4.71 18.09
C VAL A 22 -2.53 -3.89 17.39
N VAL A 23 -2.71 -3.60 16.11
CA VAL A 23 -1.77 -2.78 15.32
C VAL A 23 -1.74 -1.33 15.83
N GLU A 24 -2.92 -0.77 16.14
CA GLU A 24 -3.09 0.59 16.66
C GLU A 24 -2.52 0.76 18.07
N ASP A 25 -2.74 -0.20 18.97
CA ASP A 25 -2.16 -0.19 20.33
C ASP A 25 -0.62 -0.22 20.31
N MET A 26 -0.03 -0.76 19.25
CA MET A 26 1.41 -0.77 19.03
C MET A 26 1.95 0.54 18.40
N GLY A 27 1.07 1.49 18.09
CA GLY A 27 1.44 2.78 17.49
C GLY A 27 1.63 2.75 15.98
N PHE A 28 1.09 1.72 15.32
CA PHE A 28 1.08 1.60 13.87
C PHE A 28 -0.34 1.78 13.34
N GLU A 29 -0.46 1.92 12.04
CA GLU A 29 -1.75 1.94 11.38
C GLU A 29 -1.83 0.83 10.36
N LEU A 30 -3.02 0.26 10.26
CA LEU A 30 -3.33 -0.74 9.27
C LEU A 30 -3.56 -0.07 7.90
N VAL A 31 -2.80 -0.50 6.89
CA VAL A 31 -2.95 -0.06 5.51
C VAL A 31 -3.81 -1.05 4.72
N ARG A 32 -3.52 -2.35 4.82
CA ARG A 32 -4.26 -3.35 4.04
C ARG A 32 -4.25 -4.71 4.69
N ILE A 33 -5.37 -5.43 4.60
CA ILE A 33 -5.48 -6.86 4.93
C ILE A 33 -6.06 -7.61 3.73
N ARG A 34 -5.42 -8.71 3.34
CA ARG A 34 -5.93 -9.63 2.32
C ARG A 34 -5.68 -11.07 2.72
N LEU A 35 -6.73 -11.88 2.76
CA LEU A 35 -6.62 -13.34 2.77
C LEU A 35 -6.66 -13.86 1.34
N MET A 36 -5.50 -14.25 0.82
CA MET A 36 -5.36 -14.73 -0.55
C MET A 36 -5.37 -16.26 -0.58
N SER A 37 -6.21 -16.83 -1.44
CA SER A 37 -6.23 -18.27 -1.69
C SER A 37 -5.04 -18.69 -2.55
N GLY A 38 -4.49 -19.87 -2.28
CA GLY A 38 -3.37 -20.48 -2.99
C GLY A 38 -3.23 -21.95 -2.63
N LYS A 39 -2.09 -22.57 -2.95
CA LYS A 39 -1.78 -23.92 -2.45
C LYS A 39 -1.77 -23.96 -0.91
N THR A 40 -1.27 -22.89 -0.32
CA THR A 40 -1.44 -22.52 1.09
C THR A 40 -1.98 -21.10 1.07
N ALA A 41 -2.98 -20.80 1.89
CA ALA A 41 -3.53 -19.44 1.96
C ALA A 41 -2.47 -18.49 2.53
N THR A 42 -2.52 -17.22 2.16
CA THR A 42 -1.65 -16.18 2.74
C THR A 42 -2.52 -15.08 3.31
N LEU A 43 -2.36 -14.80 4.61
CA LEU A 43 -2.89 -13.62 5.26
C LEU A 43 -1.82 -12.52 5.18
N GLN A 44 -1.99 -11.59 4.26
CA GLN A 44 -1.11 -10.44 4.12
C GLN A 44 -1.66 -9.25 4.89
N ILE A 45 -0.79 -8.65 5.70
CA ILE A 45 -1.05 -7.46 6.50
C ILE A 45 0.01 -6.41 6.12
N MET A 46 -0.44 -5.27 5.63
CA MET A 46 0.39 -4.10 5.41
C MET A 46 0.11 -3.09 6.51
N ALA A 47 1.17 -2.66 7.20
CA ALA A 47 1.10 -1.67 8.25
C ALA A 47 2.25 -0.68 8.13
N GLU A 48 2.12 0.47 8.78
CA GLU A 48 3.15 1.49 8.83
C GLU A 48 2.97 2.41 10.04
N ARG A 49 3.92 3.30 10.28
CA ARG A 49 3.75 4.40 11.22
C ARG A 49 2.79 5.47 10.68
N PRO A 50 2.17 6.29 11.53
CA PRO A 50 1.36 7.41 11.10
C PRO A 50 2.06 8.36 10.13
N GLU A 51 3.37 8.55 10.30
CA GLU A 51 4.24 9.38 9.46
C GLU A 51 4.80 8.64 8.23
N GLY A 52 4.44 7.37 8.06
CA GLY A 52 4.93 6.49 7.00
C GLY A 52 6.16 5.67 7.37
N GLY A 53 6.40 4.61 6.60
CA GLY A 53 7.52 3.70 6.80
C GLY A 53 7.33 2.72 7.96
N ILE A 54 8.13 1.66 7.95
CA ILE A 54 8.20 0.64 9.00
C ILE A 54 9.46 -0.19 8.80
N GLU A 55 10.15 -0.52 9.90
CA GLU A 55 11.35 -1.36 9.84
C GLU A 55 11.01 -2.85 9.92
N VAL A 56 11.95 -3.70 9.49
CA VAL A 56 11.76 -5.16 9.48
C VAL A 56 11.49 -5.73 10.88
N ASP A 57 12.19 -5.22 11.90
CA ASP A 57 12.00 -5.64 13.29
C ASP A 57 10.61 -5.28 13.82
N GLU A 58 10.01 -4.24 13.28
CA GLU A 58 8.67 -3.79 13.67
C GLU A 58 7.60 -4.65 13.01
N CYS A 59 7.80 -5.01 11.74
CA CYS A 59 6.99 -6.04 11.09
C CYS A 59 7.01 -7.36 11.89
N ALA A 60 8.17 -7.76 12.42
CA ALA A 60 8.31 -8.95 13.25
C ALA A 60 7.55 -8.86 14.58
N LYS A 61 7.58 -7.68 15.24
CA LYS A 61 6.79 -7.43 16.46
C LYS A 61 5.29 -7.50 16.18
N ILE A 62 4.83 -6.85 15.12
CA ILE A 62 3.41 -6.89 14.70
C ILE A 62 3.00 -8.33 14.40
N SER A 63 3.81 -9.06 13.62
CA SER A 63 3.56 -10.48 13.30
C SER A 63 3.37 -11.34 14.55
N THR A 64 4.24 -11.15 15.56
CA THR A 64 4.15 -11.89 16.83
C THR A 64 2.85 -11.56 17.59
N ALA A 65 2.51 -10.27 17.70
CA ALA A 65 1.31 -9.83 18.42
C ALA A 65 0.02 -10.28 17.70
N VAL A 66 -0.01 -10.16 16.38
CA VAL A 66 -1.14 -10.59 15.54
C VAL A 66 -1.31 -12.10 15.59
N SER A 67 -0.23 -12.89 15.52
CA SER A 67 -0.31 -14.35 15.66
C SER A 67 -0.96 -14.74 16.99
N ALA A 68 -0.58 -14.08 18.09
CA ALA A 68 -1.12 -14.40 19.40
C ALA A 68 -2.63 -14.14 19.52
N ILE A 69 -3.15 -13.04 18.95
CA ILE A 69 -4.59 -12.79 18.97
C ILE A 69 -5.35 -13.71 18.02
N LEU A 70 -4.77 -14.04 16.85
CA LEU A 70 -5.39 -14.96 15.90
C LEU A 70 -5.45 -16.40 16.44
N ASP A 71 -4.50 -16.82 17.28
CA ASP A 71 -4.57 -18.12 17.98
C ASP A 71 -5.70 -18.18 19.01
N VAL A 72 -6.13 -17.04 19.56
CA VAL A 72 -7.22 -16.96 20.54
C VAL A 72 -8.59 -16.88 19.85
N GLU A 73 -8.71 -16.00 18.85
CA GLU A 73 -9.97 -15.78 18.12
C GLU A 73 -10.25 -16.85 17.05
N ASP A 74 -9.19 -17.53 16.57
CA ASP A 74 -9.17 -18.58 15.55
C ASP A 74 -10.17 -18.37 14.37
N PRO A 75 -10.12 -17.23 13.67
CA PRO A 75 -11.11 -16.91 12.64
C PRO A 75 -10.91 -17.68 11.32
N ILE A 76 -9.73 -18.27 11.09
CA ILE A 76 -9.34 -18.97 9.86
C ILE A 76 -9.10 -20.45 10.17
N LEU A 77 -9.98 -21.33 9.69
CA LEU A 77 -9.93 -22.77 9.99
C LEU A 77 -8.85 -23.54 9.21
N ASP A 78 -8.45 -23.03 8.05
CA ASP A 78 -7.48 -23.68 7.16
C ASP A 78 -6.05 -23.17 7.43
N GLN A 79 -5.05 -23.96 7.04
CA GLN A 79 -3.65 -23.55 7.13
C GLN A 79 -3.36 -22.33 6.26
N TYR A 80 -2.63 -21.37 6.83
CA TYR A 80 -2.20 -20.17 6.14
C TYR A 80 -0.78 -19.75 6.54
N VAL A 81 -0.20 -18.88 5.73
CA VAL A 81 1.04 -18.14 6.01
C VAL A 81 0.67 -16.72 6.43
N LEU A 82 1.19 -16.27 7.57
CA LEU A 82 1.09 -14.87 8.00
C LEU A 82 2.24 -14.06 7.40
N GLU A 83 1.91 -13.02 6.64
CA GLU A 83 2.86 -12.08 6.06
C GLU A 83 2.58 -10.67 6.59
N VAL A 84 3.57 -10.05 7.23
CA VAL A 84 3.49 -8.66 7.70
C VAL A 84 4.57 -7.85 7.01
N SER A 85 4.19 -6.74 6.38
CA SER A 85 5.10 -5.90 5.60
C SER A 85 4.71 -4.42 5.61
N SER A 86 5.63 -3.57 5.14
CA SER A 86 5.30 -2.21 4.71
C SER A 86 4.51 -2.22 3.40
N PRO A 87 3.72 -1.19 3.08
CA PRO A 87 3.06 -1.07 1.77
C PRO A 87 4.03 -0.86 0.58
N GLY A 88 5.27 -0.45 0.82
CA GLY A 88 6.28 -0.25 -0.22
C GLY A 88 5.97 0.91 -1.19
N ILE A 89 6.58 0.87 -2.39
CA ILE A 89 6.47 1.95 -3.40
C ILE A 89 5.26 1.80 -4.34
N ASP A 90 4.85 0.57 -4.68
CA ASP A 90 3.56 0.28 -5.36
C ASP A 90 2.43 0.27 -4.32
N ARG A 91 2.35 1.37 -3.58
CA ARG A 91 1.56 1.51 -2.36
C ARG A 91 0.06 1.49 -2.68
N PRO A 92 -0.75 0.65 -2.00
CA PRO A 92 -2.19 0.78 -2.03
C PRO A 92 -2.64 2.03 -1.25
N LEU A 93 -3.60 2.78 -1.81
CA LEU A 93 -4.24 3.91 -1.15
C LEU A 93 -5.60 3.44 -0.64
N THR A 94 -5.77 3.44 0.68
CA THR A 94 -6.88 2.72 1.33
C THR A 94 -7.65 3.56 2.34
N ARG A 95 -7.07 4.69 2.75
CA ARG A 95 -7.60 5.64 3.72
C ARG A 95 -7.59 7.01 3.07
N LEU A 96 -8.54 7.89 3.41
CA LEU A 96 -8.58 9.26 2.86
C LEU A 96 -7.25 10.00 2.99
N LYS A 97 -6.60 9.88 4.16
CA LYS A 97 -5.29 10.47 4.42
C LYS A 97 -4.17 9.99 3.49
N ASP A 98 -4.30 8.77 2.93
CA ASP A 98 -3.34 8.29 1.93
C ASP A 98 -3.42 9.17 0.69
N PHE A 99 -4.63 9.56 0.25
CA PHE A 99 -4.81 10.42 -0.92
C PHE A 99 -4.32 11.85 -0.68
N GLU A 100 -4.48 12.36 0.55
CA GLU A 100 -3.92 13.65 0.94
C GLU A 100 -2.39 13.62 0.97
N THR A 101 -1.80 12.57 1.57
CA THR A 101 -0.35 12.43 1.73
C THR A 101 0.37 12.35 0.39
N TYR A 102 -0.26 11.71 -0.61
CA TYR A 102 0.30 11.49 -1.93
C TYR A 102 -0.31 12.38 -3.02
N GLU A 103 -0.85 13.54 -2.65
CA GLU A 103 -1.20 14.59 -3.61
C GLU A 103 -0.02 14.91 -4.55
N GLY A 104 -0.30 15.13 -5.83
CA GLY A 104 0.70 15.39 -6.86
C GLY A 104 1.33 14.15 -7.48
N TYR A 105 1.09 12.95 -6.94
CA TYR A 105 1.56 11.70 -7.56
C TYR A 105 0.53 11.06 -8.49
N GLU A 106 1.03 10.34 -9.50
CA GLU A 106 0.18 9.57 -10.39
C GLU A 106 -0.41 8.35 -9.67
N VAL A 107 -1.72 8.15 -9.82
CA VAL A 107 -2.48 7.05 -9.25
C VAL A 107 -3.27 6.31 -10.29
N LYS A 108 -3.60 5.06 -9.96
CA LYS A 108 -4.64 4.30 -10.63
C LYS A 108 -5.75 4.01 -9.63
N ILE A 109 -6.96 4.40 -9.98
CA ILE A 109 -8.17 4.22 -9.18
C ILE A 109 -9.17 3.37 -9.97
N GLU A 110 -9.75 2.36 -9.33
CA GLU A 110 -10.88 1.58 -9.86
C GLU A 110 -12.12 1.81 -9.01
N THR A 111 -13.28 2.00 -9.63
CA THR A 111 -14.57 2.25 -8.97
C THR A 111 -15.53 1.08 -9.16
N THR A 112 -16.43 0.88 -8.19
CA THR A 112 -17.50 -0.13 -8.27
C THR A 112 -18.55 0.27 -9.30
N GLU A 113 -18.91 1.55 -9.31
CA GLU A 113 -19.91 2.15 -10.19
C GLU A 113 -19.31 2.60 -11.53
N LEU A 114 -20.16 2.68 -12.56
CA LEU A 114 -19.76 3.22 -13.86
C LEU A 114 -19.88 4.75 -13.83
N ILE A 115 -18.78 5.46 -14.02
CA ILE A 115 -18.71 6.92 -14.00
C ILE A 115 -18.24 7.39 -15.37
N ASP A 116 -19.05 8.19 -16.06
CA ASP A 116 -18.78 8.66 -17.43
C ASP A 116 -18.39 7.53 -18.41
N GLY A 117 -18.98 6.35 -18.25
CA GLY A 117 -18.72 5.21 -19.13
C GLY A 117 -17.42 4.44 -18.84
N GLN A 118 -16.71 4.76 -17.76
CA GLN A 118 -15.51 4.03 -17.33
C GLN A 118 -15.54 3.72 -15.83
N ARG A 119 -14.71 2.75 -15.42
CA ARG A 119 -14.50 2.38 -14.02
C ARG A 119 -13.07 2.59 -13.55
N ARG A 120 -12.15 2.81 -14.49
CA ARG A 120 -10.72 2.89 -14.26
C ARG A 120 -10.26 4.29 -14.60
N PHE A 121 -9.55 4.88 -13.66
CA PHE A 121 -9.02 6.23 -13.72
C PHE A 121 -7.52 6.14 -13.51
N LYS A 122 -6.76 6.83 -14.36
CA LYS A 122 -5.31 7.00 -14.22
C LYS A 122 -5.01 8.47 -14.43
N GLY A 123 -4.29 9.07 -13.50
CA GLY A 123 -4.07 10.51 -13.47
C GLY A 123 -3.38 10.95 -12.20
N VAL A 124 -3.19 12.26 -12.03
CA VAL A 124 -2.46 12.84 -10.90
C VAL A 124 -3.44 13.17 -9.78
N LEU A 125 -3.12 12.81 -8.53
CA LEU A 125 -3.92 13.22 -7.39
C LEU A 125 -3.90 14.73 -7.22
N ALA A 126 -5.09 15.32 -7.09
CA ALA A 126 -5.29 16.75 -6.89
C ALA A 126 -5.84 17.06 -5.47
N GLY A 127 -5.65 16.13 -4.53
CA GLY A 127 -6.05 16.26 -3.13
C GLY A 127 -7.39 15.59 -2.81
N VAL A 128 -7.95 15.96 -1.65
CA VAL A 128 -9.23 15.46 -1.13
C VAL A 128 -10.10 16.65 -0.75
N GLU A 129 -11.38 16.62 -1.14
CA GLU A 129 -12.38 17.60 -0.72
C GLU A 129 -13.56 16.88 -0.04
N GLY A 130 -13.65 16.99 1.28
CA GLY A 130 -14.63 16.24 2.07
C GLY A 130 -14.43 14.73 1.92
N ASP A 131 -15.40 14.06 1.31
CA ASP A 131 -15.36 12.61 1.04
C ASP A 131 -14.99 12.30 -0.42
N GLU A 132 -14.54 13.28 -1.21
CA GLU A 132 -14.17 13.11 -2.61
C GLU A 132 -12.65 13.13 -2.82
N VAL A 133 -12.15 12.13 -3.52
CA VAL A 133 -10.77 12.09 -4.03
C VAL A 133 -10.73 12.82 -5.36
N LEU A 134 -9.92 13.86 -5.46
CA LEU A 134 -9.77 14.64 -6.68
C LEU A 134 -8.62 14.06 -7.53
N ILE A 135 -8.87 13.87 -8.83
CA ILE A 135 -7.87 13.37 -9.78
C ILE A 135 -7.89 14.19 -11.06
N ASN A 136 -6.72 14.66 -11.47
CA ASN A 136 -6.49 15.30 -12.76
C ASN A 136 -6.30 14.24 -13.85
N LEU A 137 -7.16 14.29 -14.86
CA LEU A 137 -7.14 13.40 -16.00
C LEU A 137 -6.76 14.16 -17.27
N GLU A 138 -5.84 13.62 -18.04
CA GLU A 138 -5.57 14.11 -19.39
C GLU A 138 -6.64 13.59 -20.35
N ARG A 139 -7.38 14.51 -20.98
CA ARG A 139 -8.38 14.22 -22.02
C ARG A 139 -8.04 14.99 -23.29
N GLY A 140 -7.17 14.42 -24.12
CA GLY A 140 -6.66 15.11 -25.31
C GLY A 140 -5.65 16.19 -24.90
N ASP A 141 -5.88 17.44 -25.29
CA ASP A 141 -5.02 18.58 -24.97
C ASP A 141 -5.47 19.34 -23.70
N GLU A 142 -6.50 18.85 -23.00
CA GLU A 142 -7.08 19.48 -21.81
C GLU A 142 -6.88 18.61 -20.57
N GLU A 143 -6.55 19.25 -19.44
CA GLU A 143 -6.58 18.63 -18.12
C GLU A 143 -7.94 18.88 -17.48
N VAL A 144 -8.57 17.80 -16.99
CA VAL A 144 -9.87 17.86 -16.31
C VAL A 144 -9.75 17.23 -14.93
N THR A 145 -10.07 17.99 -13.89
CA THR A 145 -10.20 17.46 -12.52
C THR A 145 -11.56 16.81 -12.35
N VAL A 146 -11.58 15.57 -11.86
CA VAL A 146 -12.81 14.87 -11.47
C VAL A 146 -12.77 14.51 -9.99
N GLY A 147 -13.90 14.68 -9.30
CA GLY A 147 -14.12 14.20 -7.94
C GLY A 147 -14.71 12.80 -7.97
N LEU A 148 -14.08 11.86 -7.26
CA LEU A 148 -14.58 10.51 -7.05
C LEU A 148 -14.93 10.34 -5.58
N ASN A 149 -16.21 10.11 -5.26
CA ASN A 149 -16.59 9.83 -3.89
C ASN A 149 -15.84 8.59 -3.38
N PHE A 150 -15.24 8.72 -2.20
CA PHE A 150 -14.41 7.69 -1.60
C PHE A 150 -15.15 6.35 -1.50
N ASP A 151 -16.44 6.35 -1.12
CA ASP A 151 -17.24 5.13 -0.99
C ASP A 151 -17.42 4.36 -2.33
N TRP A 152 -17.14 4.99 -3.48
CA TRP A 152 -17.20 4.32 -4.79
C TRP A 152 -15.91 3.59 -5.14
N LEU A 153 -14.80 3.89 -4.46
CA LEU A 153 -13.51 3.32 -4.78
C LEU A 153 -13.48 1.83 -4.41
N SER A 154 -13.21 1.01 -5.41
CA SER A 154 -13.01 -0.42 -5.28
C SER A 154 -11.54 -0.81 -5.20
N ASP A 155 -10.63 0.01 -5.73
CA ASP A 155 -9.18 -0.16 -5.65
C ASP A 155 -8.49 1.18 -5.90
N ALA A 156 -7.35 1.42 -5.25
CA ALA A 156 -6.52 2.56 -5.54
C ALA A 156 -5.06 2.27 -5.17
N LYS A 157 -4.14 2.73 -6.00
CA LYS A 157 -2.70 2.61 -5.74
C LYS A 157 -1.89 3.67 -6.47
N LEU A 158 -0.70 3.96 -5.95
CA LEU A 158 0.30 4.75 -6.66
C LEU A 158 0.72 4.03 -7.94
N VAL A 159 1.04 4.81 -8.97
CA VAL A 159 1.71 4.30 -10.16
C VAL A 159 3.21 4.47 -9.97
N LEU A 160 3.95 3.40 -10.21
CA LEU A 160 5.41 3.41 -10.12
C LEU A 160 6.02 4.20 -11.27
N THR A 161 6.21 5.51 -11.06
CA THR A 161 6.88 6.42 -12.00
C THR A 161 8.33 6.66 -11.57
N ASP A 162 9.19 7.07 -12.51
CA ASP A 162 10.59 7.42 -12.21
C ASP A 162 10.69 8.57 -11.19
N GLU A 163 9.75 9.51 -11.23
CA GLU A 163 9.66 10.62 -10.29
C GLU A 163 9.34 10.12 -8.88
N LEU A 164 8.35 9.23 -8.74
CA LEU A 164 8.01 8.60 -7.47
C LEU A 164 9.20 7.82 -6.90
N ILE A 165 9.90 7.04 -7.73
CA ILE A 165 11.09 6.28 -7.32
C ILE A 165 12.16 7.23 -6.76
N LYS A 166 12.47 8.31 -7.48
CA LYS A 166 13.49 9.27 -7.06
C LYS A 166 13.14 9.94 -5.74
N GLU A 167 11.90 10.39 -5.58
CA GLU A 167 11.50 11.09 -4.36
C GLU A 167 11.45 10.15 -3.16
N MET A 168 10.98 8.91 -3.32
CA MET A 168 10.99 7.90 -2.25
C MET A 168 12.40 7.52 -1.80
N LEU A 169 13.34 7.37 -2.74
CA LEU A 169 14.75 7.09 -2.41
C LEU A 169 15.39 8.28 -1.67
N LYS A 170 15.08 9.50 -2.09
CA LYS A 170 15.56 10.72 -1.44
C LYS A 170 15.01 10.86 -0.03
N GLN A 171 13.71 10.65 0.19
CA GLN A 171 13.10 10.69 1.52
C GLN A 171 13.70 9.66 2.48
N ARG A 172 13.97 8.44 2.00
CA ARG A 172 14.65 7.41 2.83
C ARG A 172 16.08 7.81 3.20
N LYS A 173 16.81 8.44 2.29
CA LYS A 173 18.15 8.97 2.55
C LYS A 173 18.10 10.11 3.57
N ASP A 174 17.18 11.06 3.40
CA ASP A 174 17.01 12.21 4.29
C ASP A 174 16.55 11.79 5.70
N ALA A 175 15.78 10.70 5.80
CA ALA A 175 15.38 10.09 7.07
C ALA A 175 16.51 9.32 7.78
N GLY A 176 17.70 9.19 7.17
CA GLY A 176 18.83 8.47 7.74
C GLY A 176 18.63 6.95 7.82
N LEU A 177 17.64 6.41 7.10
CA LEU A 177 17.33 4.98 7.07
C LEU A 177 18.28 4.18 6.14
N ILE A 178 19.06 4.88 5.32
CA ILE A 178 20.10 4.30 4.47
C ILE A 178 21.43 4.83 4.97
N ASN A 179 22.14 4.03 5.77
CA ASN A 179 23.52 4.32 6.10
C ASN A 179 24.42 3.71 5.01
N GLU A 180 24.88 4.54 4.07
CA GLU A 180 25.78 4.11 2.99
C GLU A 180 27.09 3.49 3.52
N GLU A 181 27.47 3.72 4.79
CA GLU A 181 28.63 3.10 5.44
C GLU A 181 28.38 1.66 5.93
N GLU A 182 27.12 1.21 6.01
CA GLU A 182 26.74 -0.17 6.39
C GLU A 182 26.61 -1.11 5.18
N PHE A 183 26.69 -0.58 3.96
CA PHE A 183 26.63 -1.38 2.74
C PHE A 183 28.03 -1.52 2.13
N ASP A 184 28.39 -2.76 1.75
CA ASP A 184 29.62 -3.02 1.01
C ASP A 184 29.56 -2.37 -0.39
N GLU A 185 30.72 -1.93 -0.91
CA GLU A 185 30.83 -1.48 -2.29
C GLU A 185 30.33 -2.57 -3.24
N ILE A 186 29.45 -2.21 -4.18
CA ILE A 186 28.94 -3.12 -5.20
C ILE A 186 30.10 -3.44 -6.15
N GLU A 187 30.69 -4.63 -6.01
CA GLU A 187 31.61 -5.17 -7.02
C GLU A 187 30.81 -5.65 -8.25
N THR A 188 30.83 -4.85 -9.31
CA THR A 188 30.37 -5.28 -10.63
C THR A 188 31.45 -6.13 -11.30
N ASP A 189 31.19 -7.42 -11.43
CA ASP A 189 32.08 -8.36 -12.13
C ASP A 189 31.98 -8.13 -13.65
N GLU A 190 32.94 -7.42 -14.25
CA GLU A 190 33.05 -7.23 -15.71
C GLU A 190 33.60 -8.47 -16.45
N SER A 191 33.69 -9.62 -15.79
CA SER A 191 34.25 -10.85 -16.36
C SER A 191 33.22 -11.64 -17.18
N GLY A 192 32.75 -11.03 -18.28
CA GLY A 192 31.72 -11.63 -19.14
C GLY A 192 31.74 -11.22 -20.61
N SER A 193 32.88 -10.81 -21.17
CA SER A 193 33.02 -10.62 -22.61
C SER A 193 34.45 -10.90 -23.08
N GLN A 194 34.84 -12.18 -23.08
CA GLN A 194 35.78 -12.68 -24.06
C GLN A 194 34.95 -13.32 -25.18
N GLU A 195 34.75 -12.55 -26.25
CA GLU A 195 34.35 -13.09 -27.53
C GLU A 195 35.53 -13.92 -28.06
N ASP A 196 35.35 -15.24 -28.15
CA ASP A 196 36.27 -16.11 -28.88
C ASP A 196 36.09 -15.86 -30.39
N GLU A 197 37.18 -15.44 -31.06
CA GLU A 197 37.33 -15.31 -32.52
C GLU A 197 37.26 -16.65 -33.28
#